data_AF-A0A6B1GSU3-F1
#
_entry.id   AF-A0A6B1GSU3-F1
#
_cell.length_a   1.000
_cell.length_b   1.000
_cell.length_c   1.000
_cell.angle_alpha   90.00
_cell.angle_beta   90.00
_cell.angle_gamma   90.00
#
_symmetry.space_group_name_H-M   'P 1'
#
loop_
_entity.id
_entity.type
_entity.pdbx_description
1 polymer ?
#
loop_
_entity_poly.entity_id
_entity_poly.type
_entity_poly.pdbx_seq_one_letter_code
_entity_poly.pdbx_strand_id
1 'polypeptide(L)'
;MSPTRRKRDLFPAALVLAAVSSAPLCAQAGSAWSPPGDIDGLWDFATATPLQRPAALAEKEYFTGEEAAQFERDTIARRAEAQKRSPSVHAPYWLDHGRNVQPSRCTSLIFDPPNGRIPPMTEDGRRRAEK
;
A
#
# COMPACT_ATOMS: atom_id res chain seq x y z
N MET A 1 24.47 78.45 12.93
CA MET A 1 23.72 77.31 13.53
C MET A 1 22.57 76.91 12.62
N SER A 2 22.36 75.61 12.40
CA SER A 2 21.05 75.01 12.07
C SER A 2 20.10 75.17 13.29
N PRO A 3 18.75 75.04 13.21
CA PRO A 3 17.94 74.29 12.24
C PRO A 3 16.82 75.18 11.62
N THR A 4 15.69 74.74 11.01
CA THR A 4 15.03 73.42 10.86
C THR A 4 14.15 73.42 9.60
N ARG A 5 13.85 72.26 8.98
CA ARG A 5 12.62 72.13 8.16
C ARG A 5 12.01 70.73 8.21
N ARG A 6 10.95 70.60 9.01
CA ARG A 6 10.07 69.43 9.09
C ARG A 6 9.41 69.19 7.71
N LYS A 7 9.57 68.02 7.10
CA LYS A 7 8.73 67.58 5.98
C LYS A 7 7.75 66.52 6.49
N ARG A 8 6.49 66.67 6.10
CA ARG A 8 5.36 65.82 6.49
C ARG A 8 5.29 64.57 5.60
N ASP A 9 4.59 63.59 6.14
CA ASP A 9 4.44 62.21 5.68
C ASP A 9 3.69 62.08 4.35
N LEU A 10 3.97 61.00 3.61
CA LEU A 10 3.06 60.38 2.65
C LEU A 10 3.53 58.95 2.31
N PHE A 11 2.79 57.97 2.85
CA PHE A 11 2.57 56.58 2.43
C PHE A 11 3.56 55.89 1.46
N PRO A 12 3.97 54.64 1.78
CA PRO A 12 3.09 53.52 1.40
C PRO A 12 2.96 52.41 2.47
N ALA A 13 2.09 52.61 3.47
CA ALA A 13 1.70 51.56 4.41
C ALA A 13 0.75 50.49 3.81
N ALA A 14 0.30 50.65 2.56
CA ALA A 14 -0.77 49.85 1.96
C ALA A 14 -0.31 48.57 1.23
N LEU A 15 1.00 48.40 0.95
CA LEU A 15 1.49 47.31 0.09
C LEU A 15 1.94 46.04 0.86
N VAL A 16 2.05 46.10 2.19
CA VAL A 16 2.60 44.97 2.99
C VAL A 16 1.52 43.99 3.47
N LEU A 17 0.26 44.43 3.58
CA LEU A 17 -0.82 43.61 4.16
C LEU A 17 -1.42 42.56 3.21
N ALA A 18 -0.98 42.50 1.95
CA ALA A 18 -1.47 41.53 0.97
C ALA A 18 -0.63 40.24 0.87
N ALA A 19 0.58 40.22 1.41
CA ALA A 19 1.56 39.15 1.13
C ALA A 19 1.51 37.94 2.08
N VAL A 20 0.85 38.05 3.24
CA VAL A 20 0.86 37.00 4.29
C VAL A 20 -0.28 35.99 4.13
N SER A 21 -1.36 36.35 3.43
CA SER A 21 -2.61 35.59 3.37
C SER A 21 -2.56 34.29 2.55
N SER A 22 -1.48 34.04 1.80
CA SER A 22 -1.40 32.94 0.83
C SER A 22 -0.83 31.63 1.39
N ALA A 23 -0.20 31.66 2.58
CA ALA A 23 0.44 30.49 3.19
C ALA A 23 -0.50 29.31 3.58
N PRO A 24 -1.77 29.48 4.00
CA PRO A 24 -2.58 28.38 4.51
C PRO A 24 -3.21 27.48 3.42
N LEU A 25 -3.01 27.78 2.13
CA LEU A 25 -3.52 26.92 1.04
C LEU A 25 -2.71 25.63 0.88
N CYS A 26 -1.38 25.70 0.96
CA CYS A 26 -0.52 24.51 0.82
C CYS A 26 -0.68 23.51 1.98
N ALA A 27 -1.09 23.97 3.17
CA ALA A 27 -1.31 23.11 4.34
C ALA A 27 -2.63 22.32 4.27
N GLN A 28 -3.60 22.75 3.45
CA GLN A 28 -4.85 22.02 3.20
C GLN A 28 -4.73 21.02 2.05
N ALA A 29 -3.66 21.12 1.25
CA ALA A 29 -3.31 20.14 0.23
C ALA A 29 -2.64 18.89 0.85
N GLY A 30 -3.28 18.29 1.86
CA GLY A 30 -3.08 16.86 2.09
C GLY A 30 -3.42 16.17 0.77
N SER A 31 -2.49 15.38 0.22
CA SER A 31 -2.62 14.84 -1.13
C SER A 31 -3.93 14.07 -1.25
N ALA A 32 -4.92 14.67 -1.92
CA ALA A 32 -6.19 14.01 -2.16
C ALA A 32 -5.85 12.71 -2.90
N TRP A 33 -6.16 11.58 -2.28
CA TRP A 33 -5.85 10.28 -2.86
C TRP A 33 -6.65 10.15 -4.15
N SER A 34 -5.98 10.41 -5.27
CA SER A 34 -6.50 10.15 -6.59
C SER A 34 -6.36 8.65 -6.82
N PRO A 35 -7.45 7.88 -6.93
CA PRO A 35 -7.36 6.46 -7.23
C PRO A 35 -6.58 6.27 -8.54
N PRO A 36 -5.61 5.33 -8.58
CA PRO A 36 -4.79 5.14 -9.77
C PRO A 36 -5.61 4.49 -10.89
N GLY A 37 -5.94 5.28 -11.91
CA GLY A 37 -6.45 4.80 -13.19
C GLY A 37 -7.85 4.18 -13.15
N ASP A 38 -8.14 3.40 -14.18
CA ASP A 38 -9.32 2.56 -14.31
C ASP A 38 -9.11 1.25 -13.54
N ILE A 39 -10.15 0.76 -12.87
CA ILE A 39 -10.16 -0.49 -12.09
C ILE A 39 -11.13 -1.53 -12.68
N ASP A 40 -11.73 -1.26 -13.84
CA ASP A 40 -12.57 -2.20 -14.57
C ASP A 40 -11.76 -3.43 -15.03
N GLY A 41 -12.37 -4.61 -14.91
CA GLY A 41 -11.73 -5.87 -15.30
C GLY A 41 -12.33 -7.09 -14.60
N LEU A 42 -11.79 -8.26 -14.94
CA LEU A 42 -12.07 -9.50 -14.21
C LEU A 42 -11.09 -9.63 -13.04
N TRP A 43 -11.62 -9.60 -11.83
CA TRP A 43 -10.86 -9.81 -10.60
C TRP A 43 -11.05 -11.25 -10.11
N ASP A 44 -9.97 -12.01 -10.05
CA ASP A 44 -9.93 -13.38 -9.54
C ASP A 44 -9.16 -13.43 -8.20
N PHE A 45 -9.66 -14.21 -7.25
CA PHE A 45 -9.04 -14.42 -5.93
C PHE A 45 -8.32 -15.78 -5.82
N ALA A 46 -8.54 -16.69 -6.77
CA ALA A 46 -8.14 -18.09 -6.70
C ALA A 46 -6.65 -18.29 -7.06
N THR A 47 -5.74 -17.88 -6.15
CA THR A 47 -4.29 -18.04 -6.34
C THR A 47 -3.57 -18.87 -5.26
N ALA A 48 -2.52 -19.57 -5.68
CA ALA A 48 -1.51 -20.15 -4.80
C ALA A 48 -0.47 -19.14 -4.31
N THR A 49 -0.39 -17.92 -4.91
CA THR A 49 0.51 -16.86 -4.45
C THR A 49 0.18 -16.48 -2.99
N PRO A 50 1.14 -16.55 -2.06
CA PRO A 50 0.87 -16.26 -0.66
C PRO A 50 0.70 -14.74 -0.44
N LEU A 51 -0.15 -14.35 0.51
CA LEU A 51 -0.33 -12.95 0.88
C LEU A 51 1.01 -12.28 1.26
N GLN A 52 1.78 -12.95 2.12
CA GLN A 52 3.11 -12.52 2.57
C GLN A 52 4.20 -13.44 2.05
N ARG A 53 5.35 -12.90 1.68
CA ARG A 53 6.49 -13.66 1.16
C ARG A 53 7.02 -14.66 2.21
N PRO A 54 7.09 -15.97 1.89
CA PRO A 54 7.70 -16.97 2.76
C PRO A 54 9.12 -16.57 3.19
N ALA A 55 9.50 -16.84 4.45
CA ALA A 55 10.81 -16.43 4.97
C ALA A 55 12.00 -17.01 4.16
N ALA A 56 11.86 -18.23 3.65
CA ALA A 56 12.84 -18.87 2.77
C ALA A 56 13.03 -18.19 1.41
N LEU A 57 12.16 -17.23 1.05
CA LEU A 57 12.20 -16.48 -0.20
C LEU A 57 12.52 -14.99 0.02
N ALA A 58 12.96 -14.58 1.21
CA ALA A 58 13.14 -13.18 1.66
C ALA A 58 13.33 -12.11 0.55
N GLU A 59 14.48 -12.07 -0.12
CA GLU A 59 14.81 -11.06 -1.15
C GLU A 59 14.44 -11.50 -2.58
N LYS A 60 13.80 -12.66 -2.74
CA LYS A 60 13.38 -13.21 -4.02
C LYS A 60 11.97 -12.77 -4.36
N GLU A 61 11.85 -11.70 -5.12
CA GLU A 61 10.57 -11.11 -5.52
C GLU A 61 9.78 -12.02 -6.50
N TYR A 62 10.46 -12.73 -7.41
CA TYR A 62 9.86 -13.55 -8.46
C TYR A 62 10.36 -14.99 -8.47
N PHE A 63 9.46 -15.94 -8.77
CA PHE A 63 9.81 -17.31 -9.10
C PHE A 63 10.28 -17.44 -10.57
N THR A 64 11.22 -18.33 -10.83
CA THR A 64 11.39 -18.90 -12.19
C THR A 64 10.19 -19.80 -12.54
N GLY A 65 10.07 -20.24 -13.79
CA GLY A 65 8.98 -21.15 -14.20
C GLY A 65 9.03 -22.51 -13.49
N GLU A 66 10.23 -23.06 -13.35
CA GLU A 66 10.51 -24.31 -12.61
C GLU A 66 10.07 -24.21 -11.15
N GLU A 67 10.47 -23.14 -10.47
CA GLU A 67 10.17 -22.91 -9.05
C GLU A 67 8.70 -22.60 -8.79
N ALA A 68 8.05 -21.86 -9.69
CA ALA A 68 6.60 -21.65 -9.63
C ALA A 68 5.87 -22.99 -9.70
N ALA A 69 6.18 -23.83 -10.71
CA ALA A 69 5.57 -25.13 -10.87
C ALA A 69 5.84 -26.08 -9.68
N GLN A 70 7.03 -26.01 -9.08
CA GLN A 70 7.33 -26.76 -7.85
C GLN A 70 6.53 -26.24 -6.65
N PHE A 71 6.49 -24.93 -6.44
CA PHE A 71 5.75 -24.30 -5.34
C PHE A 71 4.23 -24.55 -5.42
N GLU A 72 3.68 -24.61 -6.63
CA GLU A 72 2.29 -25.00 -6.90
C GLU A 72 2.03 -26.45 -6.49
N ARG A 73 2.86 -27.40 -6.94
CA ARG A 73 2.77 -28.82 -6.54
C ARG A 73 2.81 -28.99 -5.02
N ASP A 74 3.78 -28.36 -4.37
CA ASP A 74 3.95 -28.43 -2.91
C ASP A 74 2.79 -27.77 -2.15
N THR A 75 2.21 -26.71 -2.71
CA THR A 75 1.04 -26.03 -2.15
C THR A 75 -0.24 -26.85 -2.28
N ILE A 76 -0.44 -27.54 -3.40
CA ILE A 76 -1.56 -28.48 -3.59
C ILE A 76 -1.43 -29.66 -2.60
N ALA A 77 -0.26 -30.28 -2.51
CA ALA A 77 0.00 -31.39 -1.59
C ALA A 77 -0.20 -30.97 -0.12
N ARG A 78 0.38 -29.84 0.30
CA ARG A 78 0.22 -29.30 1.67
C ARG A 78 -1.23 -29.00 2.02
N ARG A 79 -2.02 -28.45 1.08
CA ARG A 79 -3.46 -28.17 1.27
C ARG A 79 -4.26 -29.47 1.38
N ALA A 80 -3.98 -30.49 0.57
CA ALA A 80 -4.63 -31.79 0.66
C ALA A 80 -4.39 -32.48 2.02
N GLU A 81 -3.14 -32.48 2.53
CA GLU A 81 -2.85 -33.02 3.86
C GLU A 81 -3.48 -32.20 5.00
N ALA A 82 -3.51 -30.87 4.88
CA ALA A 82 -4.21 -30.02 5.84
C ALA A 82 -5.71 -30.34 5.90
N GLN A 83 -6.35 -30.57 4.73
CA GLN A 83 -7.77 -30.91 4.64
C GLN A 83 -8.09 -32.31 5.19
N LYS A 84 -7.20 -33.30 5.02
CA LYS A 84 -7.36 -34.61 5.68
C LYS A 84 -7.35 -34.50 7.20
N ARG A 85 -6.46 -33.65 7.74
CA ARG A 85 -6.29 -33.44 9.19
C ARG A 85 -7.38 -32.56 9.81
N SER A 86 -7.94 -31.64 9.05
CA SER A 86 -9.03 -30.75 9.47
C SER A 86 -10.01 -30.55 8.31
N PRO A 87 -10.94 -31.50 8.11
CA PRO A 87 -11.90 -31.41 7.01
C PRO A 87 -12.87 -30.24 7.23
N SER A 88 -13.14 -29.51 6.15
CA SER A 88 -14.21 -28.51 6.11
C SER A 88 -15.57 -29.20 6.03
N VAL A 89 -16.61 -28.53 6.53
CA VAL A 89 -18.02 -28.91 6.30
C VAL A 89 -18.43 -28.71 4.83
N HIS A 90 -17.70 -27.87 4.10
CA HIS A 90 -17.88 -27.67 2.66
C HIS A 90 -16.97 -28.60 1.86
N ALA A 91 -17.46 -29.13 0.75
CA ALA A 91 -16.65 -29.98 -0.12
C ALA A 91 -15.46 -29.19 -0.72
N PRO A 92 -14.29 -29.84 -0.94
CA PRO A 92 -13.05 -29.16 -1.32
C PRO A 92 -13.15 -28.17 -2.48
N TYR A 93 -13.96 -28.51 -3.49
CA TYR A 93 -14.11 -27.72 -4.72
C TYR A 93 -14.91 -26.41 -4.52
N TRP A 94 -15.62 -26.23 -3.39
CA TRP A 94 -16.26 -24.96 -3.04
C TRP A 94 -15.31 -23.94 -2.40
N LEU A 95 -14.14 -24.36 -1.93
CA LEU A 95 -13.22 -23.51 -1.16
C LEU A 95 -12.26 -22.69 -2.03
N ASP A 96 -12.28 -22.95 -3.34
CA ASP A 96 -11.56 -22.27 -4.42
C ASP A 96 -10.21 -21.62 -4.02
N HIS A 97 -9.31 -22.44 -3.51
CA HIS A 97 -8.03 -21.98 -2.98
C HIS A 97 -7.03 -21.52 -4.05
N GLY A 98 -7.39 -21.57 -5.34
CA GLY A 98 -6.44 -21.50 -6.45
C GLY A 98 -5.46 -22.67 -6.50
N ARG A 99 -4.86 -22.88 -7.66
CA ARG A 99 -3.78 -23.87 -7.84
C ARG A 99 -2.48 -23.27 -8.36
N ASN A 100 -2.55 -22.11 -8.99
CA ASN A 100 -1.43 -21.49 -9.67
C ASN A 100 -1.00 -20.18 -9.00
N VAL A 101 0.30 -19.87 -9.08
CA VAL A 101 0.76 -18.51 -8.76
C VAL A 101 0.26 -17.54 -9.83
N GLN A 102 0.20 -16.25 -9.52
CA GLN A 102 -0.17 -15.22 -10.49
C GLN A 102 0.74 -15.27 -11.74
N PRO A 103 0.27 -14.84 -12.94
CA PRO A 103 1.08 -14.82 -14.16
C PRO A 103 2.39 -14.02 -14.06
N SER A 104 2.43 -13.00 -13.19
CA SER A 104 3.64 -12.25 -12.83
C SER A 104 4.72 -13.09 -12.13
N ARG A 105 4.35 -14.25 -11.57
CA ARG A 105 5.19 -15.13 -10.74
C ARG A 105 5.76 -14.46 -9.49
N CYS A 106 5.11 -13.42 -8.97
CA CYS A 106 5.46 -12.83 -7.67
C CYS A 106 5.41 -13.89 -6.56
N THR A 107 6.39 -13.85 -5.65
CA THR A 107 6.46 -14.73 -4.46
C THR A 107 5.56 -14.27 -3.31
N SER A 108 4.84 -13.15 -3.50
CA SER A 108 3.92 -12.54 -2.53
C SER A 108 2.87 -11.70 -3.25
N LEU A 109 1.69 -11.49 -2.63
CA LEU A 109 0.72 -10.47 -3.07
C LEU A 109 1.13 -9.05 -2.63
N ILE A 110 1.83 -8.93 -1.50
CA ILE A 110 2.41 -7.66 -1.03
C ILE A 110 3.73 -7.43 -1.77
N PHE A 111 3.86 -6.27 -2.41
CA PHE A 111 5.08 -5.85 -3.11
C PHE A 111 5.79 -4.68 -2.40
N ASP A 112 5.05 -3.84 -1.68
CA ASP A 112 5.57 -2.76 -0.83
C ASP A 112 5.09 -2.98 0.62
N PRO A 113 5.99 -3.13 1.61
CA PRO A 113 7.46 -3.07 1.53
C PRO A 113 8.09 -4.16 0.64
N PRO A 114 9.27 -3.92 0.04
CA PRO A 114 9.93 -4.84 -0.90
C PRO A 114 10.15 -6.27 -0.40
N ASN A 115 10.20 -6.48 0.92
CA ASN A 115 10.30 -7.81 1.56
C ASN A 115 9.00 -8.65 1.48
N GLY A 116 7.91 -8.09 0.92
CA GLY A 116 6.62 -8.73 0.76
C GLY A 116 5.94 -9.10 2.07
N ARG A 117 6.15 -8.32 3.14
CA ARG A 117 5.50 -8.52 4.45
C ARG A 117 4.49 -7.42 4.75
N ILE A 118 3.51 -7.74 5.60
CA ILE A 118 2.57 -6.74 6.09
C ILE A 118 3.37 -5.62 6.77
N PRO A 119 3.23 -4.34 6.35
CA PRO A 119 3.93 -3.24 6.97
C PRO A 119 3.50 -3.06 8.44
N PRO A 120 4.36 -2.47 9.29
CA PRO A 120 3.95 -2.10 10.64
C PRO A 120 2.74 -1.16 10.60
N MET A 121 1.82 -1.31 11.55
CA MET A 121 0.66 -0.41 11.65
C MET A 121 1.12 1.03 11.85
N THR A 122 0.45 1.96 11.17
CA THR A 122 0.60 3.40 11.45
C THR A 122 0.04 3.74 12.84
N GLU A 123 0.50 4.85 13.42
CA GLU A 123 -0.02 5.35 14.70
C GLU A 123 -1.54 5.52 14.69
N ASP A 124 -2.08 6.06 13.60
CA ASP A 124 -3.52 6.19 13.36
C ASP A 124 -4.24 4.85 13.24
N GLY A 125 -3.58 3.83 12.67
CA GLY A 125 -4.08 2.46 12.63
C GLY A 125 -4.16 1.85 14.02
N ARG A 126 -3.11 1.99 14.83
CA ARG A 126 -3.08 1.52 16.22
C ARG A 126 -4.18 2.18 17.05
N ARG A 127 -4.30 3.51 17.00
CA ARG A 127 -5.35 4.28 17.72
C ARG A 127 -6.79 3.88 17.33
N ARG A 128 -7.01 3.30 16.15
CA ARG A 128 -8.32 2.75 15.73
C ARG A 128 -8.56 1.34 16.24
N ALA A 129 -7.52 0.53 16.42
CA ALA A 129 -7.61 -0.83 16.95
C ALA A 129 -7.77 -0.89 18.48
N GLU A 130 -7.46 0.22 19.18
CA GLU A 130 -7.64 0.39 20.63
C GLU A 130 -9.06 0.86 21.02
N LYS A 131 -9.98 1.02 20.05
CA LYS A 131 -11.38 1.42 20.25
C LYS A 131 -12.36 0.27 20.11
#